data_AF-A0A410RSH5-F1
#
_entry.id   AF-A0A410RSH5-F1
#
_cell.length_a   1.000
_cell.length_b   1.000
_cell.length_c   1.000
_cell.angle_alpha   90.00
_cell.angle_beta   90.00
_cell.angle_gamma   90.00
#
_symmetry.space_group_name_H-M   'P 1'
#
loop_
_entity.id
_entity.type
_entity.pdbx_description
1 polymer ?
#
loop_
_entity_poly.entity_id
_entity_poly.type
_entity_poly.pdbx_seq_one_letter_code
_entity_poly.pdbx_strand_id
1 'polypeptide(L)'
;MGVINYAGNLSAAVILTWRGETVANAISTALNQFPYTLANESVTEFTITATTGAKAVVLTRKATKAQRFFNDTLNTYTIAPTSGIDLDVLVAAGTRANCTIDLTFTYARFFDALLEQMTLTGPALNNLANPRDSKAILDTFTHSSAAGKISIDYKAATRSLKSLPCRLVKSDVKPGLSGKPPEVTLTFELDFLTGIDSVRREAMRKLIAMDWSKIARLGTDAASRKPELLLWRKNVRAYLINYTDLARGEQFRTGLVNRHKGKSAVALATDLRDDIDGLVVTANHWGQAREDFKAERHQRLLSDLFGTLHQSTWMSSPVNLLREIIGVFKLTLEQRAALTLQYGAGHCGEHAEISFTVLSDIINSPGAQIAHAVFTGNANIDHAFVVYNLDVDTVIRTLSTARNNSRVSKGAEIAVWNLRDTITRNAPRRGFVMDPYLDKTVVKPTADELLTALNNKTRKDSAKDTDFLAFLREYPHGFTVLDLRGKTEAERKTLVKHV
;
A
#
# COMPACT_ATOMS: atom_id res chain seq x y z
N MET A 1 1.59 22.12 -34.30
CA MET A 1 1.41 22.92 -33.07
C MET A 1 0.49 24.08 -33.41
N GLY A 2 -0.47 24.41 -32.54
CA GLY A 2 -1.44 25.50 -32.78
C GLY A 2 -0.79 26.89 -32.65
N VAL A 3 -1.38 27.89 -33.30
CA VAL A 3 -0.96 29.30 -33.23
C VAL A 3 -1.86 30.03 -32.23
N ILE A 4 -1.29 30.79 -31.29
CA ILE A 4 -2.04 31.54 -30.27
C ILE A 4 -2.60 32.82 -30.87
N ASN A 5 -1.79 33.57 -31.64
CA ASN A 5 -2.15 34.79 -32.36
C ASN A 5 -2.99 35.78 -31.50
N TYR A 6 -2.53 36.03 -30.28
CA TYR A 6 -3.18 36.92 -29.32
C TYR A 6 -2.18 37.94 -28.79
N ALA A 7 -2.45 39.23 -29.02
CA ALA A 7 -1.53 40.31 -28.64
C ALA A 7 -1.59 40.68 -27.15
N GLY A 8 -2.62 40.23 -26.42
CA GLY A 8 -2.78 40.48 -24.99
C GLY A 8 -2.07 39.46 -24.09
N ASN A 9 -2.25 39.63 -22.78
CA ASN A 9 -1.77 38.65 -21.80
C ASN A 9 -2.80 37.55 -21.57
N LEU A 10 -2.35 36.30 -21.45
CA LEU A 10 -3.18 35.15 -21.10
C LEU A 10 -2.51 34.26 -20.06
N SER A 11 -3.31 33.60 -19.24
CA SER A 11 -2.85 32.67 -18.20
C SER A 11 -2.88 31.23 -18.73
N ALA A 12 -1.78 30.79 -19.34
CA ALA A 12 -1.68 29.43 -19.87
C ALA A 12 -1.75 28.38 -18.74
N ALA A 13 -2.35 27.24 -19.02
CA ALA A 13 -2.21 26.04 -18.22
C ALA A 13 -0.84 25.41 -18.47
N VAL A 14 -0.14 24.98 -17.42
CA VAL A 14 1.15 24.29 -17.54
C VAL A 14 1.03 22.91 -16.91
N ILE A 15 1.30 21.86 -17.65
CA ILE A 15 1.40 20.48 -17.17
C ILE A 15 2.87 20.11 -17.07
N LEU A 16 3.30 19.62 -15.92
CA LEU A 16 4.65 19.11 -15.73
C LEU A 16 4.64 17.58 -15.72
N THR A 17 5.51 16.98 -16.52
CA THR A 17 5.69 15.52 -16.58
C THR A 17 7.16 15.16 -16.42
N TRP A 18 7.45 13.89 -16.09
CA TRP A 18 8.80 13.36 -16.21
C TRP A 18 8.76 11.86 -16.51
N ARG A 19 9.86 11.30 -16.98
CA ARG A 19 9.99 9.85 -17.19
C ARG A 19 10.75 9.22 -16.03
N GLY A 20 10.28 8.06 -15.60
CA GLY A 20 11.02 7.22 -14.66
C GLY A 20 12.34 6.71 -15.23
N GLU A 21 13.24 6.33 -14.33
CA GLU A 21 14.41 5.53 -14.65
C GLU A 21 14.02 4.10 -15.04
N THR A 22 14.89 3.42 -15.79
CA THR A 22 14.83 1.96 -15.97
C THR A 22 15.59 1.30 -14.81
N VAL A 23 14.91 0.49 -14.01
CA VAL A 23 15.49 -0.21 -12.85
C VAL A 23 15.55 -1.71 -13.15
N ALA A 24 16.73 -2.33 -13.03
CA ALA A 24 16.99 -3.69 -13.50
C ALA A 24 16.15 -4.78 -12.81
N ASN A 25 15.73 -4.57 -11.56
CA ASN A 25 15.00 -5.54 -10.75
C ASN A 25 13.60 -5.05 -10.32
N ALA A 26 13.02 -4.13 -11.08
CA ALA A 26 11.66 -3.68 -10.83
C ALA A 26 10.68 -4.87 -10.84
N ILE A 27 9.59 -4.77 -10.09
CA ILE A 27 8.47 -5.74 -10.13
C ILE A 27 7.99 -5.96 -11.57
N SER A 28 8.05 -4.91 -12.40
CA SER A 28 7.73 -5.02 -13.82
C SER A 28 8.56 -4.07 -14.68
N THR A 29 9.09 -4.59 -15.78
CA THR A 29 9.76 -3.82 -16.83
C THR A 29 8.78 -3.08 -17.75
N ALA A 30 7.47 -3.38 -17.68
CA ALA A 30 6.45 -2.72 -18.50
C ALA A 30 6.26 -1.23 -18.14
N LEU A 31 6.76 -0.80 -16.98
CA LEU A 31 6.73 0.58 -16.52
C LEU A 31 8.09 1.28 -16.64
N ASN A 32 9.04 0.68 -17.35
CA ASN A 32 10.30 1.34 -17.68
C ASN A 32 10.01 2.66 -18.39
N GLN A 33 10.59 3.75 -17.89
CA GLN A 33 10.34 5.10 -18.38
C GLN A 33 8.88 5.55 -18.32
N PHE A 34 8.12 5.03 -17.34
CA PHE A 34 6.74 5.44 -17.11
C PHE A 34 6.63 6.98 -17.05
N PRO A 35 5.70 7.60 -17.79
CA PRO A 35 5.48 9.04 -17.75
C PRO A 35 4.65 9.39 -16.51
N TYR A 36 5.29 10.07 -15.57
CA TYR A 36 4.63 10.64 -14.41
C TYR A 36 4.15 12.04 -14.74
N THR A 37 2.93 12.38 -14.34
CA THR A 37 2.36 13.73 -14.49
C THR A 37 2.18 14.33 -13.11
N LEU A 38 2.86 15.44 -12.81
CA LEU A 38 2.79 16.08 -11.51
C LEU A 38 1.38 16.63 -11.22
N ALA A 39 1.03 16.54 -9.95
CA ALA A 39 -0.06 17.28 -9.34
C ALA A 39 0.26 18.79 -9.31
N ASN A 40 -0.15 19.55 -10.33
CA ASN A 40 0.19 20.98 -10.41
C ASN A 40 -0.31 21.80 -9.19
N GLU A 41 -1.44 21.41 -8.57
CA GLU A 41 -1.98 21.90 -7.27
C GLU A 41 -1.00 21.77 -6.11
N SER A 42 -0.09 20.82 -6.20
CA SER A 42 0.81 20.44 -5.12
C SER A 42 2.14 21.16 -5.20
N VAL A 43 2.46 21.69 -6.37
CA VAL A 43 3.56 22.62 -6.58
C VAL A 43 3.18 23.96 -5.95
N THR A 44 4.02 24.50 -5.07
CA THR A 44 3.77 25.81 -4.45
C THR A 44 4.22 26.93 -5.37
N GLU A 45 5.33 26.74 -6.08
CA GLU A 45 5.89 27.74 -6.98
C GLU A 45 6.70 27.06 -8.09
N PHE A 46 6.65 27.63 -9.29
CA PHE A 46 7.64 27.33 -10.32
C PHE A 46 7.95 28.54 -11.19
N THR A 47 9.15 28.54 -11.75
CA THR A 47 9.57 29.45 -12.82
C THR A 47 10.24 28.65 -13.92
N ILE A 48 9.68 28.68 -15.13
CA ILE A 48 10.29 28.11 -16.32
C ILE A 48 10.93 29.24 -17.10
N THR A 49 12.23 29.13 -17.36
CA THR A 49 12.96 30.04 -18.23
C THR A 49 13.30 29.30 -19.50
N ALA A 50 12.71 29.74 -20.62
CA ALA A 50 12.90 29.16 -21.94
C ALA A 50 13.66 30.15 -22.82
N THR A 51 14.92 29.85 -23.11
CA THR A 51 15.75 30.63 -24.03
C THR A 51 15.52 30.13 -25.45
N THR A 52 14.97 31.00 -26.29
CA THR A 52 14.79 30.76 -27.73
C THR A 52 15.85 31.54 -28.51
N GLY A 53 16.01 31.28 -29.80
CA GLY A 53 16.90 32.06 -30.66
C GLY A 53 16.53 33.55 -30.78
N ALA A 54 15.30 33.93 -30.38
CA ALA A 54 14.82 35.31 -30.46
C ALA A 54 14.85 36.04 -29.10
N LYS A 55 14.50 35.35 -28.02
CA LYS A 55 14.41 35.91 -26.66
C LYS A 55 14.30 34.84 -25.58
N ALA A 56 14.47 35.23 -24.32
CA ALA A 56 14.05 34.46 -23.16
C ALA A 56 12.56 34.69 -22.85
N VAL A 57 11.80 33.60 -22.68
CA VAL A 57 10.41 33.60 -22.23
C VAL A 57 10.37 33.03 -20.81
N VAL A 58 9.73 33.74 -19.89
CA VAL A 58 9.65 33.34 -18.48
C VAL A 58 8.21 33.08 -18.09
N LEU A 59 7.92 31.85 -17.68
CA LEU A 59 6.60 31.44 -17.21
C LEU A 59 6.67 31.24 -15.70
N THR A 60 5.89 32.01 -14.94
CA THR A 60 5.90 31.94 -13.47
C THR A 60 4.56 31.52 -12.93
N ARG A 61 4.59 30.71 -11.87
CA ARG A 61 3.41 30.43 -11.04
C ARG A 61 3.82 30.50 -9.59
N LYS A 62 3.06 31.25 -8.79
CA LYS A 62 3.19 31.29 -7.33
C LYS A 62 1.82 31.12 -6.70
N ALA A 63 1.55 29.93 -6.16
CA ALA A 63 0.28 29.64 -5.52
C ALA A 63 0.19 30.39 -4.18
N THR A 64 -0.90 31.12 -3.95
CA THR A 64 -1.20 31.71 -2.63
C THR A 64 -2.58 31.25 -2.16
N LYS A 65 -2.87 31.40 -0.86
CA LYS A 65 -4.21 31.10 -0.32
C LYS A 65 -5.32 31.91 -1.03
N ALA A 66 -5.00 33.12 -1.50
CA ALA A 66 -5.94 34.04 -2.16
C ALA A 66 -5.97 33.90 -3.69
N GLN A 67 -4.88 33.43 -4.30
CA GLN A 67 -4.77 33.23 -5.75
C GLN A 67 -4.32 31.80 -6.01
N ARG A 68 -5.31 30.93 -6.23
CA ARG A 68 -5.04 29.54 -6.58
C ARG A 68 -4.50 29.40 -8.00
N PHE A 69 -4.80 30.33 -8.91
CA PHE A 69 -4.49 30.23 -10.34
C PHE A 69 -4.94 28.88 -10.90
N PHE A 70 -6.25 28.65 -10.89
CA PHE A 70 -6.88 27.40 -11.33
C PHE A 70 -7.86 27.71 -12.45
N ASN A 71 -7.84 26.89 -13.50
CA ASN A 71 -8.77 26.93 -14.61
C ASN A 71 -9.74 25.76 -14.47
N ASP A 72 -10.99 26.05 -14.10
CA ASP A 72 -12.03 25.04 -13.87
C ASP A 72 -12.37 24.25 -15.15
N THR A 73 -12.31 24.88 -16.32
CA THR A 73 -12.60 24.24 -17.62
C THR A 73 -11.54 23.20 -18.00
N LEU A 74 -10.27 23.49 -17.71
CA LEU A 74 -9.14 22.61 -17.97
C LEU A 74 -8.78 21.73 -16.77
N ASN A 75 -9.46 21.92 -15.63
CA ASN A 75 -9.18 21.27 -14.35
C ASN A 75 -7.68 21.30 -13.97
N THR A 76 -7.02 22.44 -14.18
CA THR A 76 -5.56 22.56 -14.01
C THR A 76 -5.14 23.94 -13.55
N TYR A 77 -3.94 24.03 -13.00
CA TYR A 77 -3.38 25.28 -12.52
C TYR A 77 -2.71 26.06 -13.66
N THR A 78 -2.90 27.38 -13.65
CA THR A 78 -2.39 28.32 -14.66
C THR A 78 -1.22 29.14 -14.15
N ILE A 79 -0.46 29.71 -15.08
CA ILE A 79 0.62 30.66 -14.79
C ILE A 79 0.09 32.10 -14.66
N ALA A 80 0.94 32.97 -14.13
CA ALA A 80 0.73 34.40 -14.19
C ALA A 80 0.52 34.86 -15.66
N PRO A 81 -0.32 35.88 -15.91
CA PRO A 81 -0.57 36.36 -17.25
C PRO A 81 0.73 36.65 -18.01
N THR A 82 0.88 36.01 -19.16
CA THR A 82 2.07 36.12 -20.02
C THR A 82 1.63 36.60 -21.41
N SER A 83 2.45 37.42 -22.06
CA SER A 83 2.19 37.92 -23.41
C SER A 83 1.94 36.76 -24.38
N GLY A 84 0.83 36.79 -25.11
CA GLY A 84 0.52 35.76 -26.11
C GLY A 84 1.56 35.70 -27.23
N ILE A 85 2.20 36.84 -27.56
CA ILE A 85 3.33 36.90 -28.50
C ILE A 85 4.55 36.15 -27.95
N ASP A 86 4.81 36.24 -26.64
CA ASP A 86 5.91 35.50 -26.01
C ASP A 86 5.64 34.00 -26.00
N LEU A 87 4.39 33.62 -25.73
CA LEU A 87 3.96 32.23 -25.79
C LEU A 87 4.03 31.67 -27.22
N ASP A 88 3.70 32.45 -28.26
CA ASP A 88 3.84 32.04 -29.66
C ASP A 88 5.32 31.78 -30.02
N VAL A 89 6.24 32.64 -29.55
CA VAL A 89 7.69 32.42 -29.75
C VAL A 89 8.15 31.12 -29.10
N LEU A 90 7.67 30.84 -27.89
CA LEU A 90 7.96 29.60 -27.18
C LEU A 90 7.38 28.36 -27.88
N VAL A 91 6.11 28.41 -28.30
CA VAL A 91 5.45 27.31 -29.02
C VAL A 91 6.12 27.06 -30.37
N ALA A 92 6.52 28.09 -31.10
CA ALA A 92 7.25 27.97 -32.36
C ALA A 92 8.66 27.37 -32.17
N ALA A 93 9.34 27.71 -31.08
CA ALA A 93 10.63 27.10 -30.72
C ALA A 93 10.46 25.62 -30.36
N GLY A 94 9.39 25.27 -29.62
CA GLY A 94 9.07 23.89 -29.24
C GLY A 94 10.21 23.24 -28.47
N THR A 95 10.65 22.05 -28.91
CA THR A 95 11.76 21.30 -28.31
C THR A 95 13.14 21.91 -28.55
N ARG A 96 13.26 22.94 -29.40
CA ARG A 96 14.53 23.65 -29.68
C ARG A 96 14.84 24.74 -28.66
N ALA A 97 13.87 25.12 -27.82
CA ALA A 97 14.12 26.06 -26.73
C ALA A 97 14.99 25.40 -25.65
N ASN A 98 16.01 26.11 -25.17
CA ASN A 98 16.75 25.69 -23.99
C ASN A 98 15.95 26.09 -22.75
N CYS A 99 15.34 25.12 -22.08
CA CYS A 99 14.45 25.36 -20.97
C CYS A 99 15.00 24.80 -19.66
N THR A 100 14.88 25.60 -18.61
CA THR A 100 15.14 25.18 -17.23
C THR A 100 13.97 25.55 -16.34
N ILE A 101 13.72 24.76 -15.29
CA ILE A 101 12.71 25.04 -14.28
C ILE A 101 13.34 25.17 -12.89
N ASP A 102 12.95 26.23 -12.20
CA ASP A 102 13.00 26.33 -10.75
C ASP A 102 11.66 25.87 -10.20
N LEU A 103 11.65 24.80 -9.40
CA LEU A 103 10.43 24.17 -8.90
C LEU A 103 10.47 24.10 -7.38
N THR A 104 9.44 24.59 -6.69
CA THR A 104 9.27 24.44 -5.24
C THR A 104 7.97 23.74 -4.92
N PHE A 105 8.03 22.72 -4.07
CA PHE A 105 6.89 21.92 -3.70
C PHE A 105 6.96 21.46 -2.25
N THR A 106 5.79 21.16 -1.67
CA THR A 106 5.64 20.73 -0.29
C THR A 106 5.08 19.32 -0.24
N TYR A 107 5.66 18.48 0.63
CA TYR A 107 5.26 17.09 0.81
C TYR A 107 5.26 16.74 2.31
N ALA A 108 4.46 15.75 2.70
CA ALA A 108 4.55 15.18 4.03
C ALA A 108 5.77 14.26 4.13
N ARG A 109 6.63 14.51 5.11
CA ARG A 109 7.88 13.78 5.33
C ARG A 109 7.65 12.27 5.56
N PHE A 110 6.49 11.93 6.10
CA PHE A 110 6.08 10.55 6.32
C PHE A 110 6.07 9.71 5.04
N PHE A 111 5.40 10.19 3.98
CA PHE A 111 5.31 9.43 2.72
C PHE A 111 6.65 9.35 1.98
N ASP A 112 7.50 10.36 2.13
CA ASP A 112 8.87 10.32 1.59
C ASP A 112 9.69 9.21 2.27
N ALA A 113 9.66 9.16 3.60
CA ALA A 113 10.33 8.11 4.36
C ALA A 113 9.73 6.73 4.10
N LEU A 114 8.40 6.62 3.95
CA LEU A 114 7.73 5.37 3.60
C LEU A 114 8.16 4.87 2.22
N LEU A 115 8.17 5.74 1.21
CA LEU A 115 8.66 5.42 -0.14
C LEU A 115 10.10 4.92 -0.09
N GLU A 116 10.98 5.60 0.67
CA GLU A 116 12.38 5.19 0.84
C GLU A 116 12.47 3.75 1.29
N GLN A 117 11.78 3.40 2.38
CA GLN A 117 11.83 2.08 2.98
C GLN A 117 11.25 1.01 2.04
N MET A 118 10.14 1.32 1.37
CA MET A 118 9.48 0.41 0.45
C MET A 118 10.31 0.13 -0.82
N THR A 119 11.15 1.08 -1.24
CA THR A 119 11.99 0.97 -2.44
C THR A 119 13.47 0.75 -2.13
N LEU A 120 13.83 0.43 -0.88
CA LEU A 120 15.21 0.09 -0.53
C LEU A 120 15.64 -1.19 -1.27
N THR A 121 16.81 -1.12 -1.90
CA THR A 121 17.44 -2.25 -2.59
C THR A 121 18.75 -2.65 -1.89
N GLY A 122 19.23 -3.85 -2.18
CA GLY A 122 20.48 -4.37 -1.62
C GLY A 122 20.34 -5.02 -0.24
N PRO A 123 21.45 -5.32 0.46
CA PRO A 123 21.48 -6.15 1.68
C PRO A 123 21.00 -5.42 2.95
N ALA A 124 20.43 -4.22 2.80
CA ALA A 124 20.01 -3.41 3.94
C ALA A 124 18.86 -4.09 4.69
N LEU A 125 19.10 -4.41 5.97
CA LEU A 125 18.11 -5.06 6.84
C LEU A 125 17.19 -4.08 7.57
N ASN A 126 17.41 -2.78 7.41
CA ASN A 126 16.59 -1.73 8.03
C ASN A 126 15.13 -1.98 7.69
N ASN A 127 14.22 -1.98 8.66
CA ASN A 127 12.80 -2.24 8.40
C ASN A 127 11.90 -1.26 9.19
N LEU A 128 10.81 -0.83 8.57
CA LEU A 128 9.83 0.09 9.15
C LEU A 128 9.26 -0.39 10.51
N ALA A 129 9.06 -1.70 10.66
CA ALA A 129 8.54 -2.28 11.87
C ALA A 129 9.58 -2.28 13.01
N ASN A 130 10.88 -2.22 12.68
CA ASN A 130 11.94 -2.21 13.67
C ASN A 130 12.09 -0.80 14.29
N PRO A 131 11.90 -0.64 15.62
CA PRO A 131 12.03 0.66 16.28
C PRO A 131 13.42 1.27 16.17
N ARG A 132 14.49 0.45 16.04
CA ARG A 132 15.86 0.93 15.90
C ARG A 132 16.08 1.65 14.57
N ASP A 133 15.34 1.27 13.55
CA ASP A 133 15.50 1.77 12.18
C ASP A 133 14.53 2.93 11.87
N SER A 134 13.58 3.18 12.77
CA SER A 134 12.35 3.92 12.45
C SER A 134 12.14 5.20 13.25
N LYS A 135 13.15 5.65 14.02
CA LYS A 135 13.15 6.99 14.64
C LYS A 135 12.88 8.08 13.61
N ALA A 136 13.47 7.95 12.43
CA ALA A 136 13.29 8.88 11.32
C ALA A 136 11.83 9.00 10.85
N ILE A 137 10.99 7.98 11.06
CA ILE A 137 9.58 7.97 10.67
C ILE A 137 8.66 8.48 11.77
N LEU A 138 8.89 8.10 13.03
CA LEU A 138 8.11 8.63 14.15
C LEU A 138 8.21 10.16 14.25
N ASP A 139 9.37 10.73 13.88
CA ASP A 139 9.56 12.17 13.86
C ASP A 139 8.81 12.89 12.73
N THR A 140 8.14 12.18 11.82
CA THR A 140 7.46 12.77 10.65
C THR A 140 5.97 13.06 10.85
N PHE A 141 5.39 12.65 11.97
CA PHE A 141 3.98 12.91 12.27
C PHE A 141 3.77 13.21 13.76
N THR A 142 2.59 13.69 14.10
CA THR A 142 2.10 13.77 15.47
C THR A 142 0.86 12.90 15.59
N HIS A 143 0.80 12.14 16.69
CA HIS A 143 -0.33 11.30 17.05
C HIS A 143 -1.05 11.90 18.24
N SER A 144 -2.38 11.94 18.16
CA SER A 144 -3.23 12.25 19.30
C SER A 144 -4.42 11.30 19.34
N SER A 145 -4.86 10.95 20.55
CA SER A 145 -6.05 10.14 20.76
C SER A 145 -6.91 10.84 21.81
N ALA A 146 -7.79 11.73 21.34
CA ALA A 146 -8.71 12.47 22.19
C ALA A 146 -10.09 11.81 22.13
N ALA A 147 -10.67 11.49 23.29
CA ALA A 147 -11.99 10.85 23.40
C ALA A 147 -12.15 9.56 22.56
N GLY A 148 -11.08 8.76 22.41
CA GLY A 148 -11.09 7.52 21.63
C GLY A 148 -10.98 7.70 20.12
N LYS A 149 -10.85 8.93 19.62
CA LYS A 149 -10.59 9.23 18.21
C LYS A 149 -9.11 9.48 17.98
N ILE A 150 -8.50 8.63 17.14
CA ILE A 150 -7.12 8.81 16.67
C ILE A 150 -7.09 9.92 15.62
N SER A 151 -6.15 10.85 15.76
CA SER A 151 -5.83 11.89 14.78
C SER A 151 -4.32 11.86 14.49
N ILE A 152 -3.98 11.89 13.21
CA ILE A 152 -2.61 11.89 12.71
C ILE A 152 -2.40 13.16 11.88
N ASP A 153 -1.45 14.00 12.31
CA ASP A 153 -1.00 15.15 11.53
C ASP A 153 0.41 14.92 11.00
N TYR A 154 0.57 15.04 9.69
CA TYR A 154 1.87 14.83 9.03
C TYR A 154 2.69 16.11 9.01
N LYS A 155 3.96 16.03 9.44
CA LYS A 155 4.90 17.15 9.33
C LYS A 155 5.31 17.31 7.87
N ALA A 156 5.16 18.53 7.37
CA ALA A 156 5.51 18.89 6.01
C ALA A 156 6.99 19.32 5.89
N ALA A 157 7.55 19.14 4.70
CA ALA A 157 8.81 19.75 4.28
C ALA A 157 8.63 20.39 2.90
N THR A 158 9.48 21.36 2.59
CA THR A 158 9.53 22.01 1.28
C THR A 158 10.85 21.70 0.61
N ARG A 159 10.80 21.32 -0.67
CA ARG A 159 11.98 21.12 -1.51
C ARG A 159 11.94 22.11 -2.66
N SER A 160 13.09 22.70 -2.95
CA SER A 160 13.33 23.49 -4.15
C SER A 160 14.32 22.76 -5.06
N LEU A 161 13.95 22.59 -6.31
CA LEU A 161 14.84 22.20 -7.41
C LEU A 161 15.19 23.47 -8.17
N LYS A 162 16.48 23.62 -8.51
CA LYS A 162 17.00 24.81 -9.19
C LYS A 162 17.55 24.42 -10.54
N SER A 163 17.15 25.19 -11.55
CA SER A 163 17.62 25.07 -12.93
C SER A 163 17.57 23.65 -13.48
N LEU A 164 16.54 22.88 -13.11
CA LEU A 164 16.35 21.52 -13.63
C LEU A 164 16.06 21.62 -15.13
N PRO A 165 16.81 20.95 -16.01
CA PRO A 165 16.52 20.99 -17.44
C PRO A 165 15.11 20.47 -17.73
N CYS A 166 14.43 21.09 -18.67
CA CYS A 166 13.11 20.65 -19.12
C CYS A 166 12.93 20.95 -20.62
N ARG A 167 11.83 20.49 -21.20
CA ARG A 167 11.50 20.76 -22.61
C ARG A 167 10.01 20.85 -22.83
N LEU A 168 9.57 21.74 -23.72
CA LEU A 168 8.18 21.81 -24.16
C LEU A 168 7.90 20.64 -25.11
N VAL A 169 7.09 19.67 -24.67
CA VAL A 169 6.77 18.46 -25.45
C VAL A 169 5.40 18.50 -26.11
N LYS A 170 4.49 19.35 -25.62
CA LYS A 170 3.16 19.51 -26.18
C LYS A 170 2.62 20.92 -25.97
N SER A 171 1.90 21.44 -26.96
CA SER A 171 1.13 22.67 -26.88
C SER A 171 -0.26 22.45 -27.47
N ASP A 172 -1.30 22.66 -26.68
CA ASP A 172 -2.69 22.64 -27.13
C ASP A 172 -3.25 24.07 -27.05
N VAL A 173 -3.79 24.57 -28.16
CA VAL A 173 -4.40 25.90 -28.25
C VAL A 173 -5.83 25.73 -28.71
N LYS A 174 -6.79 26.16 -27.89
CA LYS A 174 -8.20 26.23 -28.27
C LYS A 174 -8.55 27.70 -28.53
N PRO A 175 -9.13 28.03 -29.70
CA PRO A 175 -9.58 29.39 -29.98
C PRO A 175 -10.53 29.90 -28.90
N GLY A 176 -10.35 31.15 -28.50
CA GLY A 176 -11.29 31.84 -27.60
C GLY A 176 -12.58 32.19 -28.34
N LEU A 177 -13.65 32.41 -27.58
CA LEU A 177 -14.85 33.09 -28.12
C LEU A 177 -14.48 34.52 -28.56
N SER A 178 -15.27 35.13 -29.44
CA SER A 178 -15.04 36.50 -29.91
C SER A 178 -14.78 37.47 -28.74
N GLY A 179 -13.66 38.19 -28.80
CA GLY A 179 -13.23 39.12 -27.75
C GLY A 179 -12.66 38.49 -26.48
N LYS A 180 -12.44 37.16 -26.44
CA LYS A 180 -11.82 36.43 -25.31
C LYS A 180 -10.46 35.86 -25.71
N PRO A 181 -9.51 35.75 -24.75
CA PRO A 181 -8.22 35.11 -25.01
C PRO A 181 -8.42 33.62 -25.36
N PRO A 182 -7.51 33.02 -26.16
CA PRO A 182 -7.50 31.59 -26.40
C PRO A 182 -7.13 30.82 -25.12
N GLU A 183 -7.59 29.57 -25.02
CA GLU A 183 -7.16 28.65 -23.98
C GLU A 183 -5.88 27.95 -24.42
N VAL A 184 -4.82 28.07 -23.63
CA VAL A 184 -3.50 27.51 -23.95
C VAL A 184 -3.10 26.51 -22.87
N THR A 185 -2.70 25.31 -23.27
CA THR A 185 -2.09 24.30 -22.40
C THR A 185 -0.70 23.93 -22.91
N LEU A 186 0.31 24.07 -22.06
CA LEU A 186 1.70 23.74 -22.35
C LEU A 186 2.13 22.55 -21.49
N THR A 187 2.66 21.50 -22.09
CA THR A 187 3.20 20.35 -21.35
C THR A 187 4.72 20.36 -21.41
N PHE A 188 5.36 20.46 -20.25
CA PHE A 188 6.81 20.39 -20.11
C PHE A 188 7.21 19.05 -19.52
N GLU A 189 8.19 18.40 -20.16
CA GLU A 189 8.84 17.21 -19.61
C GLU A 189 10.12 17.64 -18.88
N LEU A 190 10.21 17.32 -17.59
CA LEU A 190 11.36 17.54 -16.73
C LEU A 190 12.40 16.45 -16.96
N ASP A 191 13.67 16.85 -17.12
CA ASP A 191 14.76 15.91 -17.38
C ASP A 191 15.48 15.53 -16.08
N PHE A 192 15.01 14.46 -15.47
CA PHE A 192 15.70 13.81 -14.35
C PHE A 192 16.77 12.82 -14.82
N LEU A 193 16.74 12.37 -16.08
CA LEU A 193 17.50 11.21 -16.53
C LEU A 193 18.91 11.57 -17.05
N THR A 194 19.08 12.74 -17.66
CA THR A 194 20.39 13.18 -18.18
C THR A 194 21.36 13.49 -17.05
N GLY A 195 22.27 12.56 -16.74
CA GLY A 195 23.15 12.68 -15.57
C GLY A 195 22.46 12.28 -14.27
N ILE A 196 21.62 11.25 -14.31
CA ILE A 196 20.92 10.72 -13.13
C ILE A 196 21.88 10.33 -12.00
N ASP A 197 21.58 10.79 -10.80
CA ASP A 197 22.34 10.56 -9.57
C ASP A 197 21.41 10.32 -8.38
N SER A 198 21.96 10.20 -7.17
CA SER A 198 21.17 10.03 -5.94
C SER A 198 20.28 11.24 -5.65
N VAL A 199 20.73 12.46 -5.97
CA VAL A 199 19.99 13.71 -5.72
C VAL A 199 18.74 13.81 -6.60
N ARG A 200 18.84 13.41 -7.87
CA ARG A 200 17.72 13.37 -8.82
C ARG A 200 16.73 12.27 -8.46
N ARG A 201 17.20 11.09 -8.07
CA ARG A 201 16.34 10.00 -7.57
C ARG A 201 15.59 10.41 -6.31
N GLU A 202 16.29 11.08 -5.38
CA GLU A 202 15.68 11.64 -4.17
C GLU A 202 14.62 12.70 -4.51
N ALA A 203 14.89 13.57 -5.49
CA ALA A 203 13.91 14.55 -5.94
C ALA A 203 12.66 13.89 -6.55
N MET A 204 12.82 12.85 -7.40
CA MET A 204 11.70 12.08 -7.93
C MET A 204 10.87 11.44 -6.82
N ARG A 205 11.52 10.81 -5.82
CA ARG A 205 10.85 10.22 -4.65
C ARG A 205 9.98 11.26 -3.92
N LYS A 206 10.53 12.46 -3.67
CA LYS A 206 9.81 13.54 -2.99
C LYS A 206 8.62 14.08 -3.78
N LEU A 207 8.73 14.12 -5.12
CA LEU A 207 7.59 14.45 -5.98
C LEU A 207 6.47 13.40 -5.88
N ILE A 208 6.82 12.11 -5.75
CA ILE A 208 5.82 11.06 -5.50
C ILE A 208 5.26 11.14 -4.07
N ALA A 209 6.09 11.49 -3.09
CA ALA A 209 5.63 11.73 -1.72
C ALA A 209 4.62 12.89 -1.66
N MET A 210 4.80 13.92 -2.47
CA MET A 210 3.86 15.03 -2.63
C MET A 210 2.50 14.53 -3.14
N ASP A 211 2.49 13.72 -4.20
CA ASP A 211 1.27 13.10 -4.73
C ASP A 211 0.57 12.25 -3.66
N TRP A 212 1.32 11.37 -2.98
CA TRP A 212 0.77 10.54 -1.89
C TRP A 212 0.19 11.38 -0.75
N SER A 213 0.86 12.48 -0.38
CA SER A 213 0.37 13.42 0.64
C SER A 213 -1.00 14.00 0.30
N LYS A 214 -1.26 14.28 -0.98
CA LYS A 214 -2.58 14.77 -1.41
C LYS A 214 -3.63 13.68 -1.38
N ILE A 215 -3.29 12.46 -1.79
CA ILE A 215 -4.22 11.31 -1.69
C ILE A 215 -4.60 11.08 -0.23
N ALA A 216 -3.64 11.14 0.70
CA ALA A 216 -3.92 10.98 2.13
C ALA A 216 -4.79 12.10 2.72
N ARG A 217 -4.80 13.28 2.10
CA ARG A 217 -5.63 14.40 2.53
C ARG A 217 -7.02 14.42 1.89
N LEU A 218 -7.11 13.99 0.63
CA LEU A 218 -8.29 14.20 -0.22
C LEU A 218 -8.97 12.90 -0.66
N GLY A 219 -8.31 11.76 -0.55
CA GLY A 219 -8.73 10.45 -1.06
C GLY A 219 -9.70 9.69 -0.16
N THR A 220 -10.69 10.39 0.40
CA THR A 220 -11.82 9.75 1.08
C THR A 220 -12.68 8.97 0.08
N ASP A 221 -13.48 8.02 0.54
CA ASP A 221 -14.33 7.21 -0.35
C ASP A 221 -15.24 8.05 -1.25
N ALA A 222 -15.80 9.14 -0.72
CA ALA A 222 -16.63 10.09 -1.48
C ALA A 222 -15.88 10.80 -2.61
N ALA A 223 -14.57 11.02 -2.46
CA ALA A 223 -13.74 11.70 -3.45
C ALA A 223 -12.94 10.73 -4.32
N SER A 224 -12.99 9.43 -4.06
CA SER A 224 -12.09 8.42 -4.65
C SER A 224 -12.15 8.30 -6.18
N ARG A 225 -13.23 8.77 -6.80
CA ARG A 225 -13.45 8.73 -8.26
C ARG A 225 -12.98 9.99 -9.00
N LYS A 226 -12.48 11.00 -8.30
CA LYS A 226 -12.03 12.23 -8.94
C LYS A 226 -10.82 11.97 -9.84
N PRO A 227 -10.80 12.45 -11.09
CA PRO A 227 -9.73 12.17 -12.05
C PRO A 227 -8.32 12.49 -11.53
N GLU A 228 -8.16 13.57 -10.78
CA GLU A 228 -6.88 14.00 -10.21
C GLU A 228 -6.37 13.01 -9.14
N LEU A 229 -7.24 12.48 -8.29
CA LEU A 229 -6.86 11.48 -7.28
C LEU A 229 -6.43 10.17 -7.93
N LEU A 230 -7.10 9.76 -9.01
CA LEU A 230 -6.73 8.58 -9.78
C LEU A 230 -5.37 8.76 -10.46
N LEU A 231 -5.06 9.96 -10.95
CA LEU A 231 -3.76 10.27 -11.54
C LEU A 231 -2.63 10.18 -10.50
N TRP A 232 -2.78 10.86 -9.35
CA TRP A 232 -1.75 10.82 -8.30
C TRP A 232 -1.55 9.40 -7.77
N ARG A 233 -2.64 8.64 -7.60
CA ARG A 233 -2.55 7.23 -7.20
C ARG A 233 -1.80 6.41 -8.25
N LYS A 234 -2.07 6.64 -9.54
CA LYS A 234 -1.37 5.98 -10.64
C LYS A 234 0.14 6.27 -10.58
N ASN A 235 0.55 7.51 -10.28
CA ASN A 235 1.95 7.87 -10.11
C ASN A 235 2.60 7.11 -8.95
N VAL A 236 1.98 7.14 -7.75
CA VAL A 236 2.50 6.41 -6.58
C VAL A 236 2.64 4.93 -6.87
N ARG A 237 1.61 4.32 -7.46
CA ARG A 237 1.61 2.90 -7.83
C ARG A 237 2.72 2.60 -8.85
N ALA A 238 2.84 3.40 -9.90
CA ALA A 238 3.86 3.20 -10.94
C ALA A 238 5.28 3.33 -10.36
N TYR A 239 5.48 4.28 -9.45
CA TYR A 239 6.76 4.45 -8.76
C TYR A 239 7.09 3.21 -7.91
N LEU A 240 6.14 2.76 -7.09
CA LEU A 240 6.32 1.56 -6.29
C LEU A 240 6.65 0.33 -7.15
N ILE A 241 5.96 0.12 -8.27
CA ILE A 241 6.26 -1.00 -9.18
C ILE A 241 7.66 -0.88 -9.81
N ASN A 242 8.03 0.33 -10.24
CA ASN A 242 9.26 0.57 -10.99
C ASN A 242 10.52 0.64 -10.09
N TYR A 243 10.37 0.89 -8.79
CA TYR A 243 11.49 1.08 -7.87
C TYR A 243 11.52 0.07 -6.71
N THR A 244 10.57 -0.87 -6.63
CA THR A 244 10.62 -1.97 -5.66
C THR A 244 11.30 -3.19 -6.27
N ASP A 245 12.23 -3.78 -5.50
CA ASP A 245 12.84 -5.09 -5.77
C ASP A 245 12.35 -6.10 -4.72
N LEU A 246 11.92 -7.29 -5.17
CA LEU A 246 11.46 -8.36 -4.27
C LEU A 246 12.62 -9.04 -3.53
N ALA A 247 13.86 -8.90 -4.00
CA ALA A 247 15.02 -9.62 -3.48
C ALA A 247 15.26 -9.38 -1.98
N ARG A 248 15.08 -8.15 -1.50
CA ARG A 248 15.23 -7.84 -0.07
C ARG A 248 14.09 -8.43 0.77
N GLY A 249 12.85 -8.44 0.25
CA GLY A 249 11.73 -9.15 0.85
C GLY A 249 11.98 -10.66 0.98
N GLU A 250 12.52 -11.29 -0.08
CA GLU A 250 12.93 -12.69 -0.08
C GLU A 250 14.10 -12.97 0.87
N GLN A 251 15.03 -12.03 1.02
CA GLN A 251 16.11 -12.12 2.00
C GLN A 251 15.55 -12.15 3.42
N PHE A 252 14.58 -11.29 3.76
CA PHE A 252 13.90 -11.35 5.05
C PHE A 252 13.19 -12.68 5.26
N ARG A 253 12.44 -13.15 4.26
CA ARG A 253 11.72 -14.44 4.31
C ARG A 253 12.67 -15.61 4.54
N THR A 254 13.75 -15.67 3.78
CA THR A 254 14.82 -16.67 3.91
C THR A 254 15.49 -16.59 5.29
N GLY A 255 15.70 -15.37 5.80
CA GLY A 255 16.20 -15.15 7.15
C GLY A 255 15.30 -15.73 8.24
N LEU A 256 13.98 -15.55 8.12
CA LEU A 256 13.00 -16.16 9.03
C LEU A 256 13.08 -17.69 8.99
N VAL A 257 13.05 -18.30 7.80
CA VAL A 257 13.15 -19.77 7.65
C VAL A 257 14.44 -20.28 8.30
N ASN A 258 15.58 -19.65 8.01
CA ASN A 258 16.88 -20.11 8.53
C ASN A 258 17.02 -20.01 10.05
N ARG A 259 16.43 -18.99 10.69
CA ARG A 259 16.46 -18.85 12.15
C ARG A 259 15.55 -19.85 12.86
N HIS A 260 14.51 -20.33 12.18
CA HIS A 260 13.43 -21.09 12.81
C HIS A 260 13.33 -22.56 12.35
N LYS A 261 14.06 -22.96 11.31
CA LYS A 261 14.16 -24.37 10.91
C LYS A 261 14.69 -25.25 12.05
N GLY A 262 14.07 -26.41 12.25
CA GLY A 262 14.42 -27.35 13.33
C GLY A 262 13.88 -26.95 14.72
N LYS A 263 13.21 -25.80 14.87
CA LYS A 263 12.54 -25.46 16.14
C LYS A 263 11.25 -26.24 16.31
N SER A 264 10.94 -26.61 17.55
CA SER A 264 9.67 -27.24 17.92
C SER A 264 8.47 -26.32 17.66
N ALA A 265 7.29 -26.90 17.48
CA ALA A 265 6.04 -26.16 17.31
C ALA A 265 5.82 -25.10 18.41
N VAL A 266 6.12 -25.45 19.66
CA VAL A 266 5.97 -24.56 20.82
C VAL A 266 6.88 -23.33 20.74
N ALA A 267 8.11 -23.51 20.26
CA ALA A 267 9.06 -22.40 20.13
C ALA A 267 8.67 -21.47 18.97
N LEU A 268 8.17 -22.04 17.86
CA LEU A 268 7.69 -21.28 16.71
C LEU A 268 6.53 -20.35 17.07
N ALA A 269 5.62 -20.77 17.94
CA ALA A 269 4.42 -20.00 18.31
C ALA A 269 4.72 -18.59 18.86
N THR A 270 5.89 -18.42 19.48
CA THR A 270 6.34 -17.12 20.00
C THR A 270 7.43 -16.54 19.12
N ASP A 271 8.53 -17.28 18.91
CA ASP A 271 9.73 -16.73 18.29
C ASP A 271 9.52 -16.32 16.84
N LEU A 272 8.80 -17.13 16.05
CA LEU A 272 8.56 -16.81 14.64
C LEU A 272 7.59 -15.64 14.52
N ARG A 273 6.59 -15.57 15.39
CA ARG A 273 5.63 -14.48 15.42
C ARG A 273 6.30 -13.14 15.69
N ASP A 274 7.10 -13.07 16.75
CA ASP A 274 7.80 -11.86 17.16
C ASP A 274 8.78 -11.39 16.08
N ASP A 275 9.45 -12.33 15.43
CA ASP A 275 10.34 -12.02 14.31
C ASP A 275 9.58 -11.47 13.08
N ILE A 276 8.37 -11.97 12.78
CA ILE A 276 7.52 -11.42 11.72
C ILE A 276 7.02 -10.02 12.11
N ASP A 277 6.57 -9.84 13.35
CA ASP A 277 6.12 -8.54 13.87
C ASP A 277 7.25 -7.50 13.89
N GLY A 278 8.50 -7.94 14.05
CA GLY A 278 9.71 -7.12 13.90
C GLY A 278 9.99 -6.67 12.46
N LEU A 279 9.30 -7.24 11.46
CA LEU A 279 9.48 -6.96 10.03
C LEU A 279 8.23 -6.40 9.35
N VAL A 280 7.06 -6.47 9.98
CA VAL A 280 5.80 -5.98 9.40
C VAL A 280 4.96 -5.28 10.44
N VAL A 281 4.63 -4.02 10.19
CA VAL A 281 3.58 -3.32 10.92
C VAL A 281 2.23 -3.80 10.41
N THR A 282 1.41 -4.35 11.29
CA THR A 282 0.04 -4.72 10.92
C THR A 282 -0.88 -3.52 11.12
N ALA A 283 -1.49 -3.02 10.05
CA ALA A 283 -2.54 -2.00 10.10
C ALA A 283 -3.78 -2.60 10.79
N ASN A 284 -3.95 -2.41 12.10
CA ASN A 284 -5.02 -3.03 12.87
C ASN A 284 -6.01 -1.99 13.43
N HIS A 285 -7.24 -2.44 13.66
CA HIS A 285 -8.35 -1.73 14.31
C HIS A 285 -9.14 -2.55 15.32
N TRP A 286 -8.86 -3.85 15.45
CA TRP A 286 -9.58 -4.72 16.37
C TRP A 286 -8.95 -4.54 17.74
N GLY A 287 -9.54 -3.65 18.54
CA GLY A 287 -9.10 -3.14 19.84
C GLY A 287 -8.91 -4.16 20.97
N GLN A 288 -8.25 -5.28 20.70
CA GLN A 288 -7.49 -5.96 21.73
C GLN A 288 -6.19 -5.18 21.94
N ALA A 289 -5.72 -5.15 23.18
CA ALA A 289 -4.52 -4.44 23.61
C ALA A 289 -3.23 -5.11 23.07
N ARG A 290 -3.16 -5.38 21.76
CA ARG A 290 -2.03 -6.05 21.11
C ARG A 290 -0.72 -5.33 21.40
N GLU A 291 -0.74 -4.01 21.28
CA GLU A 291 0.42 -3.15 21.46
C GLU A 291 0.08 -2.13 22.55
N ASP A 292 0.69 -2.32 23.71
CA ASP A 292 0.62 -1.39 24.82
C ASP A 292 1.48 -0.16 24.50
N PHE A 293 0.94 1.06 24.64
CA PHE A 293 1.72 2.29 24.52
C PHE A 293 2.90 2.35 25.50
N LYS A 294 2.90 1.55 26.58
CA LYS A 294 4.03 1.44 27.51
C LYS A 294 5.13 0.49 27.03
N ALA A 295 4.78 -0.67 26.47
CA ALA A 295 5.75 -1.70 26.09
C ALA A 295 6.14 -1.67 24.60
N GLU A 296 5.21 -1.29 23.71
CA GLU A 296 5.32 -1.42 22.26
C GLU A 296 4.91 -0.14 21.52
N ARG A 297 5.22 1.01 22.11
CA ARG A 297 4.83 2.34 21.61
C ARG A 297 5.07 2.55 20.12
N HIS A 298 6.21 2.06 19.60
CA HIS A 298 6.57 2.20 18.18
C HIS A 298 5.56 1.52 17.26
N GLN A 299 5.33 0.22 17.48
CA GLN A 299 4.38 -0.56 16.70
C GLN A 299 2.99 0.04 16.81
N ARG A 300 2.59 0.45 18.02
CA ARG A 300 1.28 1.06 18.24
C ARG A 300 1.05 2.32 17.41
N LEU A 301 2.03 3.22 17.39
CA LEU A 301 1.93 4.47 16.65
C LEU A 301 1.82 4.23 15.14
N LEU A 302 2.60 3.27 14.60
CA LEU A 302 2.55 2.95 13.18
C LEU A 302 1.29 2.15 12.81
N SER A 303 0.83 1.25 13.68
CA SER A 303 -0.42 0.51 13.51
C SER A 303 -1.62 1.45 13.49
N ASP A 304 -1.71 2.38 14.45
CA ASP A 304 -2.75 3.42 14.50
C ASP A 304 -2.72 4.31 13.25
N LEU A 305 -1.52 4.67 12.76
CA LEU A 305 -1.36 5.49 11.56
C LEU A 305 -1.82 4.74 10.30
N PHE A 306 -1.30 3.53 10.08
CA PHE A 306 -1.67 2.71 8.92
C PHE A 306 -3.14 2.30 8.97
N GLY A 307 -3.65 2.02 10.16
CA GLY A 307 -5.06 1.83 10.40
C GLY A 307 -5.86 3.06 9.97
N THR A 308 -5.49 4.26 10.44
CA THR A 308 -6.19 5.51 10.09
C THR A 308 -6.22 5.72 8.57
N LEU A 309 -5.09 5.53 7.88
CA LEU A 309 -5.03 5.58 6.41
C LEU A 309 -5.93 4.52 5.76
N HIS A 310 -5.93 3.29 6.28
CA HIS A 310 -6.72 2.18 5.76
C HIS A 310 -8.24 2.46 5.84
N GLN A 311 -8.70 3.04 6.94
CA GLN A 311 -10.14 3.30 7.16
C GLN A 311 -10.62 4.61 6.57
N SER A 312 -9.86 5.69 6.77
CA SER A 312 -10.35 7.04 6.47
C SER A 312 -10.02 7.48 5.05
N THR A 313 -8.91 6.96 4.51
CA THR A 313 -8.38 7.35 3.20
C THR A 313 -7.80 6.14 2.49
N TRP A 314 -8.63 5.12 2.25
CA TRP A 314 -8.24 3.82 1.70
C TRP A 314 -7.31 3.91 0.48
N MET A 315 -7.51 4.91 -0.38
CA MET A 315 -6.66 5.18 -1.54
C MET A 315 -5.20 5.54 -1.23
N SER A 316 -4.88 5.94 -0.01
CA SER A 316 -3.54 6.25 0.45
C SER A 316 -2.93 5.16 1.32
N SER A 317 -3.69 4.08 1.59
CA SER A 317 -3.24 2.97 2.42
C SER A 317 -2.12 2.20 1.71
N PRO A 318 -0.98 1.96 2.39
CA PRO A 318 0.08 1.12 1.82
C PRO A 318 -0.39 -0.32 1.61
N VAL A 319 -1.27 -0.85 2.49
CA VAL A 319 -1.89 -2.18 2.32
C VAL A 319 -2.76 -2.22 1.06
N ASN A 320 -3.46 -1.13 0.74
CA ASN A 320 -4.26 -1.06 -0.47
C ASN A 320 -3.41 -1.04 -1.74
N LEU A 321 -2.32 -0.27 -1.76
CA LEU A 321 -1.37 -0.24 -2.87
C LEU A 321 -0.69 -1.61 -3.05
N LEU A 322 -0.28 -2.24 -1.94
CA LEU A 322 0.27 -3.60 -1.92
C LEU A 322 -0.69 -4.60 -2.58
N ARG A 323 -1.94 -4.66 -2.13
CA ARG A 323 -2.97 -5.56 -2.69
C ARG A 323 -3.25 -5.29 -4.16
N GLU A 324 -3.25 -4.03 -4.58
CA GLU A 324 -3.43 -3.67 -5.98
C GLU A 324 -2.28 -4.19 -6.85
N ILE A 325 -1.03 -3.98 -6.43
CA ILE A 325 0.16 -4.47 -7.15
C ILE A 325 0.12 -6.00 -7.25
N ILE A 326 -0.18 -6.68 -6.13
CA ILE A 326 -0.36 -8.14 -6.09
C ILE A 326 -1.40 -8.61 -7.12
N GLY A 327 -2.55 -7.94 -7.18
CA GLY A 327 -3.64 -8.29 -8.10
C GLY A 327 -3.30 -8.05 -9.56
N VAL A 328 -2.66 -6.92 -9.88
CA VAL A 328 -2.27 -6.54 -11.25
C VAL A 328 -1.25 -7.51 -11.84
N PHE A 329 -0.25 -7.89 -11.05
CA PHE A 329 0.83 -8.78 -11.52
C PHE A 329 0.60 -10.26 -11.20
N LYS A 330 -0.52 -10.59 -10.52
CA LYS A 330 -0.87 -11.96 -10.12
C LYS A 330 0.29 -12.67 -9.41
N LEU A 331 0.94 -11.96 -8.48
CA LEU A 331 2.10 -12.49 -7.74
C LEU A 331 1.77 -13.82 -7.05
N THR A 332 2.73 -14.74 -7.02
CA THR A 332 2.62 -16.00 -6.25
C THR A 332 2.55 -15.72 -4.76
N LEU A 333 2.20 -16.72 -3.94
CA LEU A 333 2.06 -16.51 -2.50
C LEU A 333 3.39 -16.10 -1.84
N GLU A 334 4.49 -16.69 -2.30
CA GLU A 334 5.85 -16.39 -1.86
C GLU A 334 6.23 -14.95 -2.24
N GLN A 335 5.95 -14.55 -3.49
CA GLN A 335 6.18 -13.18 -3.96
C GLN A 335 5.33 -12.14 -3.21
N ARG A 336 4.10 -12.49 -2.81
CA ARG A 336 3.25 -11.62 -1.96
C ARG A 336 3.84 -11.44 -0.57
N ALA A 337 4.29 -12.54 0.05
CA ALA A 337 4.95 -12.51 1.34
C ALA A 337 6.24 -11.67 1.27
N ALA A 338 7.06 -11.86 0.23
CA ALA A 338 8.25 -11.06 0.00
C ALA A 338 7.93 -9.58 -0.21
N LEU A 339 6.94 -9.23 -1.03
CA LEU A 339 6.54 -7.84 -1.23
C LEU A 339 6.01 -7.19 0.07
N THR A 340 5.26 -7.94 0.87
CA THR A 340 4.79 -7.48 2.19
C THR A 340 5.98 -7.19 3.12
N LEU A 341 6.95 -8.11 3.19
CA LEU A 341 8.18 -7.95 3.99
C LEU A 341 9.05 -6.79 3.48
N GLN A 342 9.10 -6.58 2.16
CA GLN A 342 9.79 -5.46 1.53
C GLN A 342 9.16 -4.13 1.95
N TYR A 343 7.83 -4.05 1.98
CA TYR A 343 7.11 -2.83 2.38
C TYR A 343 7.04 -2.62 3.89
N GLY A 344 7.15 -3.69 4.67
CA GLY A 344 7.02 -3.65 6.13
C GLY A 344 5.63 -3.22 6.61
N ALA A 345 4.60 -3.40 5.78
CA ALA A 345 3.23 -3.02 6.07
C ALA A 345 2.25 -4.08 5.55
N GLY A 346 1.30 -4.51 6.40
CA GLY A 346 0.30 -5.52 6.05
C GLY A 346 -0.96 -5.41 6.90
N HIS A 347 -1.97 -6.23 6.63
CA HIS A 347 -3.10 -6.50 7.53
C HIS A 347 -3.02 -7.97 7.99
N CYS A 348 -4.04 -8.48 8.69
CA CYS A 348 -4.08 -9.89 9.10
C CYS A 348 -3.86 -10.89 7.95
N GLY A 349 -4.36 -10.58 6.75
CA GLY A 349 -4.18 -11.42 5.56
C GLY A 349 -2.71 -11.54 5.18
N GLU A 350 -2.03 -10.42 5.00
CA GLU A 350 -0.62 -10.38 4.59
C GLU A 350 0.30 -11.01 5.64
N HIS A 351 0.01 -10.82 6.93
CA HIS A 351 0.75 -11.48 8.02
C HIS A 351 0.57 -13.01 7.97
N ALA A 352 -0.65 -13.48 7.74
CA ALA A 352 -0.94 -14.90 7.59
C ALA A 352 -0.29 -15.50 6.32
N GLU A 353 -0.20 -14.75 5.21
CA GLU A 353 0.53 -15.17 4.01
C GLU A 353 2.03 -15.37 4.29
N ILE A 354 2.67 -14.45 5.03
CA ILE A 354 4.07 -14.59 5.47
C ILE A 354 4.21 -15.82 6.38
N SER A 355 3.35 -15.91 7.39
CA SER A 355 3.36 -17.01 8.36
C SER A 355 3.25 -18.37 7.66
N PHE A 356 2.31 -18.51 6.73
CA PHE A 356 2.06 -19.75 6.01
C PHE A 356 3.24 -20.13 5.12
N THR A 357 3.79 -19.18 4.35
CA THR A 357 4.91 -19.46 3.44
C THR A 357 6.19 -19.81 4.19
N VAL A 358 6.49 -19.11 5.29
CA VAL A 358 7.66 -19.43 6.14
C VAL A 358 7.49 -20.79 6.80
N LEU A 359 6.30 -21.10 7.35
CA LEU A 359 6.03 -22.42 7.94
C LEU A 359 6.11 -23.55 6.91
N SER A 360 5.62 -23.33 5.68
CA SER A 360 5.73 -24.31 4.59
C SER A 360 7.18 -24.65 4.28
N ASP A 361 8.07 -23.66 4.23
CA ASP A 361 9.49 -23.88 4.00
C ASP A 361 10.21 -24.52 5.20
N ILE A 362 9.77 -24.21 6.43
CA ILE A 362 10.26 -24.88 7.65
C ILE A 362 9.87 -26.36 7.64
N ILE A 363 8.64 -26.71 7.23
CA ILE A 363 8.17 -28.10 7.10
C ILE A 363 9.02 -28.87 6.09
N ASN A 364 9.45 -28.23 5.01
CA ASN A 364 10.32 -28.83 3.99
C ASN A 364 11.81 -28.90 4.37
N SER A 365 12.21 -28.24 5.46
CA SER A 365 13.61 -28.17 5.84
C SER A 365 14.07 -29.48 6.50
N PRO A 366 15.33 -29.92 6.28
CA PRO A 366 15.88 -31.07 6.99
C PRO A 366 15.75 -30.93 8.51
N GLY A 367 15.21 -31.96 9.18
CA GLY A 367 15.01 -31.96 10.63
C GLY A 367 13.77 -31.20 11.12
N ALA A 368 12.82 -30.89 10.23
CA ALA A 368 11.54 -30.26 10.58
C ALA A 368 10.86 -30.95 11.78
N GLN A 369 10.42 -30.15 12.75
CA GLN A 369 9.71 -30.60 13.97
C GLN A 369 8.20 -30.29 13.91
N ILE A 370 7.74 -29.77 12.78
CA ILE A 370 6.33 -29.54 12.46
C ILE A 370 6.05 -30.17 11.10
N ALA A 371 4.84 -30.70 10.93
CA ALA A 371 4.48 -31.45 9.72
C ALA A 371 3.49 -30.71 8.81
N HIS A 372 2.81 -29.69 9.33
CA HIS A 372 1.60 -29.19 8.68
C HIS A 372 1.28 -27.74 9.02
N ALA A 373 0.76 -26.98 8.06
CA ALA A 373 0.28 -25.62 8.21
C ALA A 373 -0.98 -25.38 7.36
N VAL A 374 -1.94 -24.64 7.91
CA VAL A 374 -3.21 -24.29 7.27
C VAL A 374 -3.38 -22.79 7.30
N PHE A 375 -3.34 -22.17 6.12
CA PHE A 375 -3.78 -20.79 5.98
C PHE A 375 -5.31 -20.76 6.09
N THR A 376 -5.79 -20.07 7.11
CA THR A 376 -7.17 -20.11 7.52
C THR A 376 -7.64 -18.73 8.00
N GLY A 377 -8.84 -18.70 8.53
CA GLY A 377 -9.45 -17.54 9.12
C GLY A 377 -10.68 -17.96 9.91
N ASN A 378 -11.28 -17.00 10.60
CA ASN A 378 -12.56 -17.26 11.22
C ASN A 378 -13.60 -17.50 10.12
N ALA A 379 -14.35 -18.61 10.18
CA ALA A 379 -15.44 -18.84 9.21
C ALA A 379 -16.43 -17.68 9.19
N ASN A 380 -16.57 -17.03 10.36
CA ASN A 380 -17.56 -16.00 10.59
C ASN A 380 -17.02 -14.56 10.63
N ILE A 381 -15.71 -14.34 10.55
CA ILE A 381 -15.14 -13.00 10.73
C ILE A 381 -14.11 -12.77 9.64
N ASP A 382 -14.05 -11.54 9.12
CA ASP A 382 -12.99 -11.12 8.21
C ASP A 382 -11.66 -10.97 8.96
N HIS A 383 -11.08 -12.12 9.31
CA HIS A 383 -9.83 -12.24 10.04
C HIS A 383 -9.08 -13.49 9.56
N ALA A 384 -7.78 -13.35 9.37
CA ALA A 384 -6.93 -14.34 8.74
C ALA A 384 -5.73 -14.66 9.64
N PHE A 385 -5.39 -15.94 9.73
CA PHE A 385 -4.31 -16.47 10.56
C PHE A 385 -3.88 -17.85 10.06
N VAL A 386 -2.86 -18.45 10.67
CA VAL A 386 -2.41 -19.82 10.35
C VAL A 386 -2.59 -20.72 11.55
N VAL A 387 -3.16 -21.91 11.34
CA VAL A 387 -3.10 -23.01 12.32
C VAL A 387 -2.08 -24.01 11.81
N TYR A 388 -1.20 -24.51 12.67
CA TYR A 388 -0.15 -25.44 12.27
C TYR A 388 0.04 -26.56 13.30
N ASN A 389 0.76 -27.60 12.87
CA ASN A 389 0.99 -28.84 13.61
C ASN A 389 -0.29 -29.66 13.90
N LEU A 390 -1.29 -29.54 13.01
CA LEU A 390 -2.52 -30.35 13.01
C LEU A 390 -2.87 -30.72 11.58
N ASP A 391 -3.11 -32.01 11.31
CA ASP A 391 -3.46 -32.49 9.97
C ASP A 391 -4.96 -32.33 9.78
N VAL A 392 -5.35 -31.73 8.66
CA VAL A 392 -6.75 -31.57 8.28
C VAL A 392 -7.14 -32.75 7.39
N ASP A 393 -8.04 -33.60 7.86
CA ASP A 393 -8.47 -34.78 7.08
C ASP A 393 -9.55 -34.44 6.04
N THR A 394 -10.41 -33.47 6.37
CA THR A 394 -11.61 -33.17 5.58
C THR A 394 -11.86 -31.68 5.53
N VAL A 395 -11.98 -31.16 4.31
CA VAL A 395 -12.48 -29.82 4.02
C VAL A 395 -13.90 -29.93 3.48
N ILE A 396 -14.80 -29.16 4.07
CA ILE A 396 -16.22 -29.14 3.70
C ILE A 396 -16.47 -27.96 2.78
N ARG A 397 -16.92 -28.23 1.56
CA ARG A 397 -17.44 -27.22 0.64
C ARG A 397 -18.94 -27.04 0.88
N THR A 398 -19.36 -25.82 1.16
CA THR A 398 -20.75 -25.53 1.51
C THR A 398 -21.13 -24.12 1.05
N LEU A 399 -22.37 -23.72 1.29
CA LEU A 399 -22.85 -22.36 1.06
C LEU A 399 -23.06 -21.67 2.41
N SER A 400 -22.59 -20.42 2.55
CA SER A 400 -22.76 -19.67 3.81
C SER A 400 -24.24 -19.55 4.15
N THR A 401 -24.60 -19.98 5.35
CA THR A 401 -25.98 -19.99 5.87
C THR A 401 -26.24 -18.87 6.88
N ALA A 402 -25.19 -18.27 7.43
CA ALA A 402 -25.27 -17.14 8.35
C ALA A 402 -25.40 -15.80 7.58
N ARG A 403 -26.41 -14.98 7.94
CA ARG A 403 -26.59 -13.61 7.40
C ARG A 403 -25.65 -12.60 8.05
N ASN A 404 -25.27 -12.86 9.30
CA ASN A 404 -24.43 -12.00 10.10
C ASN A 404 -23.12 -12.76 10.31
N ASN A 405 -21.99 -12.12 10.03
CA ASN A 405 -20.67 -12.68 10.30
C ASN A 405 -20.29 -13.80 9.31
N SER A 406 -20.13 -13.50 8.04
CA SER A 406 -19.19 -14.22 7.17
C SER A 406 -18.55 -13.20 6.23
N ARG A 407 -17.34 -13.48 5.72
CA ARG A 407 -16.64 -12.63 4.74
C ARG A 407 -17.42 -12.49 3.41
N VAL A 408 -18.51 -13.23 3.26
CA VAL A 408 -19.24 -13.45 2.01
C VAL A 408 -20.74 -13.32 2.24
N SER A 409 -21.51 -13.10 1.18
CA SER A 409 -22.97 -13.03 1.28
C SER A 409 -23.57 -14.40 1.60
N LYS A 410 -24.74 -14.42 2.28
CA LYS A 410 -25.54 -15.66 2.42
C LYS A 410 -25.72 -16.32 1.05
N GLY A 411 -25.46 -17.62 0.96
CA GLY A 411 -25.52 -18.40 -0.28
C GLY A 411 -24.24 -18.41 -1.10
N ALA A 412 -23.21 -17.65 -0.72
CA ALA A 412 -21.90 -17.73 -1.35
C ALA A 412 -21.19 -19.04 -1.01
N GLU A 413 -20.42 -19.55 -1.98
CA GLU A 413 -19.59 -20.73 -1.79
C GLU A 413 -18.44 -20.45 -0.83
N ILE A 414 -18.21 -21.40 0.08
CA ILE A 414 -17.14 -21.37 1.05
C ILE A 414 -16.57 -22.76 1.26
N ALA A 415 -15.32 -22.81 1.71
CA ALA A 415 -14.68 -24.01 2.21
C ALA A 415 -14.38 -23.82 3.69
N VAL A 416 -14.68 -24.81 4.52
CA VAL A 416 -14.42 -24.79 5.96
C VAL A 416 -13.88 -26.13 6.46
N TRP A 417 -13.27 -26.13 7.63
CA TRP A 417 -12.82 -27.33 8.32
C TRP A 417 -13.16 -27.25 9.81
N ASN A 418 -13.38 -28.40 10.47
CA ASN A 418 -13.80 -28.45 11.88
C ASN A 418 -12.57 -28.54 12.79
N LEU A 419 -12.30 -27.47 13.54
CA LEU A 419 -11.17 -27.38 14.45
C LEU A 419 -11.25 -28.40 15.59
N ARG A 420 -12.44 -28.64 16.16
CA ARG A 420 -12.64 -29.58 17.27
C ARG A 420 -12.35 -31.02 16.84
N ASP A 421 -12.87 -31.43 15.69
CA ASP A 421 -12.64 -32.76 15.15
C ASP A 421 -11.17 -32.96 14.83
N THR A 422 -10.53 -31.97 14.20
CA THR A 422 -9.10 -32.00 13.88
C THR A 422 -8.26 -32.12 15.15
N ILE A 423 -8.50 -31.33 16.21
CA ILE A 423 -7.78 -31.46 17.49
C ILE A 423 -7.92 -32.88 18.05
N THR A 424 -9.15 -33.41 18.07
CA THR A 424 -9.45 -34.73 18.65
C THR A 424 -8.69 -35.85 17.92
N ARG A 425 -8.67 -35.82 16.58
CA ARG A 425 -8.00 -36.84 15.76
C ARG A 425 -6.49 -36.78 15.84
N ASN A 426 -5.95 -35.60 16.07
CA ASN A 426 -4.51 -35.38 16.13
C ASN A 426 -3.93 -35.65 17.53
N ALA A 427 -4.74 -35.92 18.55
CA ALA A 427 -4.26 -36.20 19.90
C ALA A 427 -3.25 -37.37 19.93
N PRO A 428 -2.13 -37.26 20.67
CA PRO A 428 -1.78 -36.21 21.64
C PRO A 428 -1.06 -34.98 21.05
N ARG A 429 -0.94 -34.87 19.72
CA ARG A 429 -0.26 -33.73 19.07
C ARG A 429 -1.08 -32.45 19.26
N ARG A 430 -0.41 -31.38 19.71
CA ARG A 430 -1.03 -30.07 19.91
C ARG A 430 -0.84 -29.18 18.67
N GLY A 431 -1.92 -28.50 18.30
CA GLY A 431 -1.89 -27.43 17.30
C GLY A 431 -1.59 -26.08 17.91
N PHE A 432 -1.06 -25.19 17.08
CA PHE A 432 -0.72 -23.82 17.46
C PHE A 432 -1.24 -22.83 16.43
N VAL A 433 -1.47 -21.60 16.88
CA VAL A 433 -2.03 -20.54 16.07
C VAL A 433 -1.01 -19.42 15.90
N MET A 434 -0.77 -19.04 14.66
CA MET A 434 -0.02 -17.85 14.27
C MET A 434 -1.01 -16.79 13.81
N ASP A 435 -1.42 -15.94 14.74
CA ASP A 435 -2.40 -14.89 14.52
C ASP A 435 -1.80 -13.53 14.93
N PRO A 436 -1.78 -12.53 14.02
CA PRO A 436 -1.27 -11.21 14.35
C PRO A 436 -2.04 -10.55 15.50
N TYR A 437 -3.32 -10.85 15.73
CA TYR A 437 -4.16 -10.10 16.68
C TYR A 437 -4.19 -10.65 18.10
N LEU A 438 -3.53 -11.77 18.37
CA LEU A 438 -3.48 -12.32 19.73
C LEU A 438 -2.57 -11.46 20.61
N ASP A 439 -2.95 -11.19 21.86
CA ASP A 439 -2.09 -10.46 22.79
C ASP A 439 -0.73 -11.19 22.92
N LYS A 440 0.39 -10.46 22.94
CA LYS A 440 1.71 -11.06 23.14
C LYS A 440 1.87 -11.69 24.52
N THR A 441 1.08 -11.24 25.50
CA THR A 441 1.02 -11.87 26.84
C THR A 441 0.19 -13.15 26.84
N VAL A 442 -0.59 -13.44 25.78
CA VAL A 442 -1.18 -14.76 25.55
C VAL A 442 -0.07 -15.64 24.98
N VAL A 443 0.71 -16.19 25.90
CA VAL A 443 1.88 -17.02 25.60
C VAL A 443 1.40 -18.33 24.97
N LYS A 444 1.55 -18.47 23.65
CA LYS A 444 1.39 -19.71 22.86
C LYS A 444 -0.07 -20.18 22.67
N PRO A 445 -0.91 -19.43 21.94
CA PRO A 445 -2.28 -19.82 21.69
C PRO A 445 -2.31 -21.14 20.90
N THR A 446 -2.73 -22.17 21.61
CA THR A 446 -2.97 -23.50 21.06
C THR A 446 -4.30 -23.54 20.33
N ALA A 447 -4.46 -24.54 19.47
CA ALA A 447 -5.72 -24.78 18.77
C ALA A 447 -6.91 -24.93 19.75
N ASP A 448 -6.69 -25.55 20.92
CA ASP A 448 -7.68 -25.67 22.00
C ASP A 448 -8.10 -24.32 22.59
N GLU A 449 -7.15 -23.42 22.80
CA GLU A 449 -7.43 -22.07 23.32
C GLU A 449 -8.18 -21.23 22.29
N LEU A 450 -7.83 -21.34 21.00
CA LEU A 450 -8.61 -20.74 19.92
C LEU A 450 -10.03 -21.30 19.89
N LEU A 451 -10.19 -22.62 19.95
CA LEU A 451 -11.51 -23.27 19.98
C LEU A 451 -12.35 -22.79 21.17
N THR A 452 -11.72 -22.63 22.33
CA THR A 452 -12.36 -22.10 23.55
C THR A 452 -12.78 -20.65 23.35
N ALA A 453 -11.92 -19.81 22.76
CA ALA A 453 -12.22 -18.42 22.47
C ALA A 453 -13.37 -18.26 21.46
N LEU A 454 -13.45 -19.12 20.44
CA LEU A 454 -14.55 -19.15 19.47
C LEU A 454 -15.88 -19.57 20.11
N ASN A 455 -15.83 -20.40 21.15
CA ASN A 455 -16.99 -20.96 21.84
C ASN A 455 -17.28 -20.31 23.20
N ASN A 456 -16.79 -19.09 23.43
CA ASN A 456 -17.02 -18.38 24.70
C ASN A 456 -18.47 -17.93 24.86
N LYS A 457 -18.86 -17.57 26.10
CA LYS A 457 -20.22 -17.17 26.44
C LYS A 457 -20.74 -16.01 25.57
N THR A 458 -19.94 -14.97 25.37
CA THR A 458 -20.33 -13.80 24.55
C THR A 458 -20.65 -14.18 23.10
N ARG A 459 -19.86 -15.07 22.51
CA ARG A 459 -20.08 -15.58 21.13
C ARG A 459 -21.36 -16.41 21.07
N LYS A 460 -21.57 -17.31 22.03
CA LYS A 460 -22.79 -18.12 22.15
C LYS A 460 -24.04 -17.28 22.32
N ASP A 461 -24.01 -16.32 23.24
CA ASP A 461 -25.12 -15.38 23.49
C ASP A 461 -25.45 -14.55 22.24
N SER A 462 -24.47 -14.35 21.35
CA SER A 462 -24.63 -13.67 20.06
C SER A 462 -24.86 -14.61 18.85
N ALA A 463 -24.99 -15.92 19.07
CA ALA A 463 -25.07 -16.96 18.04
C ALA A 463 -23.95 -16.90 16.98
N LYS A 464 -22.73 -16.57 17.41
CA LYS A 464 -21.51 -16.45 16.59
C LYS A 464 -20.48 -17.53 16.89
N ASP A 465 -20.77 -18.41 17.83
CA ASP A 465 -19.92 -19.54 18.16
C ASP A 465 -19.84 -20.52 17.00
N THR A 466 -18.66 -21.07 16.77
CA THR A 466 -18.44 -22.04 15.70
C THR A 466 -17.19 -22.86 16.01
N ASP A 467 -17.25 -24.14 15.65
CA ASP A 467 -16.08 -25.02 15.60
C ASP A 467 -15.41 -24.98 14.22
N PHE A 468 -16.03 -24.31 13.25
CA PHE A 468 -15.56 -24.28 11.87
C PHE A 468 -14.69 -23.05 11.59
N LEU A 469 -13.60 -23.29 10.88
CA LEU A 469 -12.70 -22.26 10.37
C LEU A 469 -12.76 -22.19 8.86
N ALA A 470 -12.57 -20.98 8.30
CA ALA A 470 -12.48 -20.78 6.85
C ALA A 470 -11.23 -21.48 6.31
N PHE A 471 -11.38 -22.31 5.29
CA PHE A 471 -10.26 -22.99 4.65
C PHE A 471 -9.79 -22.18 3.43
N LEU A 472 -8.52 -21.75 3.42
CA LEU A 472 -7.92 -21.03 2.29
C LEU A 472 -6.85 -21.86 1.59
N ARG A 473 -5.88 -22.40 2.34
CA ARG A 473 -4.78 -23.23 1.80
C ARG A 473 -4.20 -24.13 2.90
N GLU A 474 -3.57 -25.23 2.49
CA GLU A 474 -2.88 -26.18 3.35
C GLU A 474 -1.49 -26.51 2.78
N TYR A 475 -0.53 -26.82 3.66
CA TYR A 475 0.75 -27.41 3.30
C TYR A 475 1.22 -28.45 4.34
N PRO A 476 1.66 -29.66 3.93
CA PRO A 476 1.46 -30.25 2.61
C PRO A 476 -0.02 -30.56 2.36
N HIS A 477 -0.43 -30.71 1.10
CA HIS A 477 -1.82 -31.01 0.77
C HIS A 477 -2.16 -32.48 1.07
N GLY A 478 -3.16 -32.74 1.90
CA GLY A 478 -3.56 -34.10 2.30
C GLY A 478 -5.05 -34.34 2.58
N PHE A 479 -5.91 -33.31 2.55
CA PHE A 479 -7.33 -33.47 2.89
C PHE A 479 -8.19 -34.07 1.77
N THR A 480 -9.28 -34.71 2.20
CA THR A 480 -10.45 -35.04 1.36
C THR A 480 -11.45 -33.88 1.31
N VAL A 481 -12.29 -33.84 0.27
CA VAL A 481 -13.34 -32.81 0.13
C VAL A 481 -14.72 -33.44 0.30
N LEU A 482 -15.49 -32.92 1.25
CA LEU A 482 -16.92 -33.20 1.41
C LEU A 482 -17.75 -32.06 0.82
N ASP A 483 -18.51 -32.31 -0.24
CA ASP A 483 -19.34 -31.28 -0.88
C ASP A 483 -20.79 -31.34 -0.40
N LEU A 484 -21.23 -30.29 0.28
CA LEU A 484 -22.59 -30.13 0.80
C LEU A 484 -23.42 -29.11 0.02
N ARG A 485 -22.91 -28.55 -1.10
CA ARG A 485 -23.61 -27.51 -1.86
C ARG A 485 -24.96 -27.98 -2.40
N GLY A 486 -25.08 -29.27 -2.73
CA GLY A 486 -26.33 -29.89 -3.19
C GLY A 486 -27.38 -30.17 -2.09
N LYS A 487 -27.04 -30.03 -0.81
CA LYS A 487 -27.99 -30.24 0.30
C LYS A 487 -28.89 -29.02 0.51
N THR A 488 -30.02 -29.19 1.17
CA THR A 488 -30.89 -28.07 1.59
C THR A 488 -30.22 -27.21 2.68
N GLU A 489 -30.68 -25.96 2.87
CA GLU A 489 -30.14 -25.09 3.94
C GLU A 489 -30.32 -25.72 5.34
N ALA A 490 -31.43 -26.40 5.59
CA ALA A 490 -31.70 -27.07 6.86
C ALA A 490 -30.70 -28.22 7.12
N GLU A 491 -30.44 -29.05 6.12
CA GLU A 491 -29.43 -30.11 6.22
C GLU A 491 -28.02 -29.54 6.42
N ARG A 492 -27.66 -28.46 5.71
CA ARG A 492 -26.36 -27.81 5.87
C ARG A 492 -26.18 -27.24 7.28
N LYS A 493 -27.18 -26.58 7.85
CA LYS A 493 -27.12 -26.04 9.23
C LYS A 493 -26.93 -27.12 10.29
N THR A 494 -27.40 -28.33 10.04
CA THR A 494 -27.19 -29.46 10.94
C THR A 494 -25.74 -29.97 10.87
N LEU A 495 -25.14 -29.96 9.68
CA LEU A 495 -23.79 -30.50 9.42
C LEU A 495 -22.66 -29.47 9.65
N VAL A 496 -22.93 -28.19 9.38
CA VAL A 496 -21.99 -27.07 9.50
C VAL A 496 -22.71 -25.93 10.19
N LYS A 497 -22.71 -25.97 11.53
CA LYS A 497 -23.44 -25.01 12.36
C LYS A 497 -22.76 -23.63 12.34
N HIS A 498 -23.58 -22.58 12.27
CA HIS A 498 -23.14 -21.19 12.38
C HIS A 498 -22.04 -20.83 11.37
N VAL A 499 -22.22 -21.14 10.08
CA VAL A 499 -21.32 -20.80 8.97
C VAL A 499 -22.13 -20.29 7.78
#